data_AF-A0A3D3X3V7-F1
#
_entry.id   AF-A0A3D3X3V7-F1
#
_cell.length_a   1.000
_cell.length_b   1.000
_cell.length_c   1.000
_cell.angle_alpha   90.00
_cell.angle_beta   90.00
_cell.angle_gamma   90.00
#
_symmetry.space_group_name_H-M   'P 1'
#
loop_
_entity.id
_entity.type
_entity.pdbx_description
1 polymer ?
#
loop_
_entity_poly.entity_id
_entity_poly.type
_entity_poly.pdbx_seq_one_letter_code
_entity_poly.pdbx_strand_id
1 'polypeptide(L)'
;MVRPKIPFEIDEPDETSKYLLPEKTEGVFYENKNLSPELEKESTLTVSQLTRKIRLHLESRFRGLVVEGELSNFHCAPSGHWYFTL
;
A
#
# COMPACT_ATOMS: atom_id res chain seq x y z
N MET A 1 -5.84 -30.07 -22.37
CA MET A 1 -6.26 -29.57 -21.04
C MET A 1 -5.63 -28.20 -20.88
N VAL A 2 -6.42 -27.11 -20.91
CA VAL A 2 -5.90 -25.73 -20.90
C VAL A 2 -5.61 -25.32 -19.46
N ARG A 3 -4.40 -24.83 -19.18
CA ARG A 3 -4.01 -24.36 -17.85
C ARG A 3 -4.63 -22.97 -17.60
N PRO A 4 -5.24 -22.72 -16.43
CA PRO A 4 -5.74 -21.38 -16.10
C PRO A 4 -4.57 -20.43 -15.84
N LYS A 5 -4.56 -19.28 -16.53
CA LYS A 5 -3.50 -18.27 -16.43
C LYS A 5 -3.68 -17.45 -15.14
N ILE A 6 -2.68 -17.46 -14.26
CA ILE A 6 -2.72 -16.74 -12.99
C ILE A 6 -2.27 -15.29 -13.22
N PRO A 7 -2.94 -14.26 -12.67
CA PRO A 7 -2.64 -12.84 -12.95
C PRO A 7 -1.22 -12.34 -12.66
N PHE A 8 -0.36 -13.14 -12.01
CA PHE A 8 1.01 -12.77 -11.63
C PHE A 8 2.06 -13.80 -12.07
N GLU A 9 1.71 -14.76 -12.92
CA GLU A 9 2.67 -15.72 -13.46
C GLU A 9 3.53 -15.00 -14.51
N ILE A 10 4.83 -14.85 -14.23
CA ILE A 10 5.81 -14.38 -15.19
C ILE A 10 5.93 -15.48 -16.24
N ASP A 11 5.48 -15.19 -17.47
CA ASP A 11 5.56 -16.14 -18.58
C ASP A 11 7.03 -16.62 -18.73
N GLU A 12 7.24 -17.93 -18.94
CA GLU A 12 8.58 -18.48 -19.22
C GLU A 12 9.21 -17.67 -20.37
N PRO A 13 10.51 -17.32 -20.28
CA PRO A 13 11.13 -16.48 -21.29
C PRO A 13 11.13 -17.23 -22.62
N ASP A 14 10.32 -16.77 -23.57
CA ASP A 14 10.37 -17.24 -24.95
C ASP A 14 11.79 -17.06 -25.48
N GLU A 15 12.38 -18.12 -26.05
CA GLU A 15 13.75 -18.18 -26.59
C GLU A 15 14.05 -17.08 -27.64
N THR A 16 13.03 -16.39 -28.14
CA THR A 16 13.15 -15.21 -29.01
C THR A 16 13.71 -13.97 -28.29
N SER A 17 13.58 -13.88 -26.97
CA SER A 17 14.08 -12.75 -26.17
C SER A 17 15.61 -12.71 -26.03
N LYS A 18 16.31 -13.79 -26.34
CA LYS A 18 17.78 -13.89 -26.23
C LYS A 18 18.54 -13.12 -27.31
N TYR A 19 17.87 -12.80 -28.43
CA TYR A 19 18.49 -12.15 -29.59
C TYR A 19 18.18 -10.66 -29.72
N LEU A 20 17.43 -10.07 -28.78
CA LEU A 20 16.99 -8.67 -28.82
C LEU A 20 17.61 -7.81 -27.70
N LEU A 21 18.83 -8.12 -27.27
CA LEU A 21 19.66 -7.16 -26.57
C LEU A 21 20.45 -6.36 -27.61
N PRO A 22 20.17 -5.06 -27.83
CA PRO A 22 21.05 -4.25 -28.64
C PRO A 22 22.36 -4.02 -27.90
N GLU A 23 23.45 -4.38 -28.58
CA GLU A 23 24.80 -3.98 -28.21
C GLU A 23 24.89 -2.45 -28.12
N LYS A 24 25.55 -2.03 -27.06
CA LYS A 24 25.89 -0.66 -26.66
C LYS A 24 26.33 0.24 -27.83
N THR A 25 25.46 1.16 -28.28
CA THR A 25 25.85 2.41 -28.95
C THR A 25 24.89 3.56 -28.59
N GLU A 26 25.46 4.52 -27.85
CA GLU A 26 25.24 5.98 -27.89
C GLU A 26 23.83 6.54 -28.19
N GLY A 27 23.17 7.02 -27.12
CA GLY A 27 22.41 8.26 -27.07
C GLY A 27 21.30 8.51 -28.11
N VAL A 28 20.09 8.04 -27.83
CA VAL A 28 18.85 8.73 -28.25
C VAL A 28 17.80 8.58 -27.15
N PHE A 29 17.45 9.69 -26.50
CA PHE A 29 16.32 9.78 -25.59
C PHE A 29 15.02 9.76 -26.40
N TYR A 30 14.10 8.84 -26.11
CA TYR A 30 12.75 8.93 -26.66
C TYR A 30 12.01 10.08 -25.96
N GLU A 31 12.05 11.28 -26.55
CA GLU A 31 11.16 12.39 -26.22
C GLU A 31 9.71 11.98 -26.56
N ASN A 32 8.96 11.50 -25.58
CA ASN A 32 7.50 11.46 -25.67
C ASN A 32 6.95 12.86 -25.33
N LYS A 33 6.88 13.72 -26.34
CA LYS A 33 6.60 15.16 -26.20
C LYS A 33 5.11 15.55 -26.16
N ASN A 34 4.19 14.64 -25.83
CA ASN A 34 2.76 14.99 -25.74
C ASN A 34 2.03 14.17 -24.66
N LEU A 35 2.10 14.61 -23.40
CA LEU A 35 1.02 14.51 -22.40
C LEU A 35 1.20 15.69 -21.43
N SER A 36 0.31 16.67 -21.53
CA SER A 36 0.21 17.87 -20.68
C SER A 36 -0.06 17.54 -19.19
N PRO A 37 0.21 18.48 -18.26
CA PRO A 37 0.85 18.19 -16.97
C PRO A 37 -0.16 18.12 -15.82
N GLU A 38 -1.02 17.11 -15.75
CA GLU A 38 -1.87 16.96 -14.55
C GLU A 38 -2.38 15.53 -14.39
N LEU A 39 -1.51 14.54 -14.58
CA LEU A 39 -1.72 13.28 -13.88
C LEU A 39 -1.39 13.57 -12.43
N GLU A 40 -2.41 14.01 -11.70
CA GLU A 40 -2.43 14.07 -10.25
C GLU A 40 -1.62 12.88 -9.75
N LYS A 41 -0.49 13.19 -9.12
CA LYS A 41 0.27 12.21 -8.37
C LYS A 41 -0.69 11.75 -7.27
N GLU A 42 -1.48 10.72 -7.54
CA GLU A 42 -1.96 9.83 -6.51
C GLU A 42 -0.71 9.17 -5.94
N SER A 43 -0.01 9.90 -5.08
CA SER A 43 1.10 9.38 -4.32
C SER A 43 0.50 8.29 -3.44
N THR A 44 0.77 7.04 -3.81
CA THR A 44 0.34 5.87 -3.03
C THR A 44 0.83 6.04 -1.60
N LEU A 45 -0.10 5.97 -0.66
CA LEU A 45 0.23 6.10 0.75
C LEU A 45 0.98 4.85 1.20
N THR A 46 2.06 5.04 1.95
CA THR A 46 2.63 3.94 2.72
C THR A 46 1.64 3.52 3.80
N VAL A 47 1.76 2.27 4.27
CA VAL A 47 0.91 1.75 5.35
C VAL A 47 0.95 2.67 6.57
N SER A 48 2.13 3.14 6.97
CA SER A 48 2.28 4.07 8.09
C SER A 48 1.59 5.41 7.86
N GLN A 49 1.65 5.96 6.64
CA GLN A 49 0.96 7.21 6.29
C GLN A 49 -0.57 7.05 6.32
N LEU A 50 -1.07 5.94 5.78
CA LEU A 50 -2.49 5.62 5.79
C LEU A 50 -3.00 5.46 7.23
N THR A 51 -2.33 4.64 8.04
CA THR A 51 -2.72 4.40 9.44
C THR A 51 -2.69 5.69 10.27
N ARG A 52 -1.69 6.57 10.05
CA ARG A 52 -1.65 7.89 10.69
C ARG A 52 -2.85 8.74 10.30
N LYS A 53 -3.21 8.81 9.01
CA LYS A 53 -4.38 9.57 8.54
C LYS A 53 -5.68 9.04 9.14
N ILE A 54 -5.85 7.72 9.19
CA ILE A 54 -7.02 7.08 9.81
C ILE A 54 -7.13 7.48 11.28
N ARG A 55 -6.06 7.35 12.06
CA ARG A 55 -6.04 7.76 13.48
C ARG A 55 -6.45 9.22 13.66
N LEU A 56 -5.81 10.13 12.92
CA LEU A 56 -6.13 11.56 13.01
C LEU A 56 -7.59 11.86 12.64
N HIS A 57 -8.15 11.18 11.66
CA HIS A 57 -9.56 11.34 11.30
C HIS A 57 -10.50 10.82 12.38
N LEU A 58 -10.20 9.67 12.98
CA LEU A 58 -11.01 9.14 14.09
C LEU A 58 -10.93 10.05 15.32
N GLU A 59 -9.72 10.44 15.71
CA GLU A 59 -9.46 11.32 16.87
C GLU A 59 -10.10 12.71 16.70
N SER A 60 -10.08 13.28 15.49
CA SER A 60 -10.64 14.62 15.25
C SER A 60 -12.17 14.63 15.17
N ARG A 61 -12.78 13.58 14.60
CA ARG A 61 -14.23 13.54 14.35
C ARG A 61 -15.02 13.03 15.54
N PHE A 62 -14.46 12.13 16.32
CA PHE A 62 -15.17 11.48 17.41
C PHE A 62 -14.61 11.95 18.76
N ARG A 63 -15.10 13.11 19.22
CA ARG A 63 -14.69 13.69 20.52
C ARG A 63 -15.16 12.87 21.74
N GLY A 64 -16.21 12.08 21.55
CA GLY A 64 -16.75 11.17 22.56
C GLY A 64 -17.57 10.10 21.86
N LEU A 65 -17.34 8.84 22.21
CA LEU A 65 -18.09 7.69 21.73
C LEU A 65 -18.62 6.95 22.93
N VAL A 66 -19.88 6.50 22.83
CA VAL A 66 -20.44 5.52 23.75
C VAL A 66 -20.31 4.17 23.07
N VAL A 67 -19.70 3.22 23.76
CA VAL A 67 -19.49 1.86 23.27
C VAL A 67 -20.02 0.87 24.30
N GLU A 68 -20.69 -0.17 23.82
CA GLU A 68 -21.14 -1.32 24.60
C GLU A 68 -20.40 -2.55 24.09
N GLY A 69 -19.89 -3.38 25.02
CA GLY A 69 -19.07 -4.53 24.69
C GLY A 69 -18.69 -5.33 25.94
N GLU A 70 -18.05 -6.47 25.72
CA GLU A 70 -17.56 -7.32 26.81
C GLU A 70 -16.17 -6.85 27.28
N LEU A 71 -15.98 -6.79 28.60
CA LEU A 71 -14.69 -6.46 29.17
C LEU A 71 -13.81 -7.70 29.27
N SER A 72 -12.64 -7.68 28.63
CA SER A 72 -11.65 -8.76 28.72
C SER A 72 -10.30 -8.27 29.22
N ASN A 73 -9.46 -9.20 29.69
CA ASN A 73 -8.07 -8.93 30.12
C ASN A 73 -7.92 -7.75 31.13
N PHE A 74 -8.79 -7.69 32.14
CA PHE A 74 -8.75 -6.62 33.14
C PHE A 74 -7.54 -6.77 34.08
N HIS A 75 -6.76 -5.70 34.23
CA HIS A 75 -5.58 -5.65 35.08
C HIS A 75 -5.50 -4.33 35.86
N CYS A 76 -5.38 -4.43 37.18
CA CYS A 76 -5.10 -3.29 38.06
C CYS A 76 -3.59 -3.20 38.34
N ALA A 77 -2.93 -2.19 37.75
CA ALA A 77 -1.51 -1.98 37.94
C ALA A 77 -1.21 -1.28 39.28
N PRO A 78 -0.07 -1.57 39.94
CA PRO A 78 0.35 -0.90 41.17
C PRO A 78 0.56 0.62 41.03
N SER A 79 0.70 1.13 39.80
CA SER A 79 0.77 2.56 39.49
C SER A 79 -0.56 3.30 39.67
N GLY A 80 -1.66 2.59 39.91
CA GLY A 80 -3.01 3.15 40.03
C GLY A 80 -3.77 3.22 38.71
N HIS A 81 -3.22 2.67 37.62
CA HIS A 81 -3.91 2.59 36.33
C HIS A 81 -4.59 1.24 36.13
N TRP A 82 -5.77 1.25 35.51
CA TRP A 82 -6.47 0.04 35.07
C TRP A 82 -6.33 -0.12 33.56
N TYR A 83 -6.02 -1.35 33.15
CA TYR A 83 -5.92 -1.74 31.75
C TYR A 83 -6.94 -2.82 31.46
N PHE A 84 -7.56 -2.77 30.29
CA PHE A 84 -8.51 -3.76 29.83
C PHE A 84 -8.60 -3.70 28.30
N THR A 85 -9.15 -4.75 27.72
CA THR A 85 -9.52 -4.82 26.31
C THR A 85 -11.04 -4.80 26.19
N LEU A 86 -11.56 -3.88 25.36
CA LEU A 86 -12.95 -3.84 24.92
C LEU A 86 -13.10 -4.50 23.56
#